data_AF-A0A3P8WI14-F1
#
_entry.id   AF-A0A3P8WI14-F1
#
_cell.length_a   1.000
_cell.length_b   1.000
_cell.length_c   1.000
_cell.angle_alpha   90.00
_cell.angle_beta   90.00
_cell.angle_gamma   90.00
#
_symmetry.space_group_name_H-M   'P 1'
#
loop_
_entity.id
_entity.type
_entity.pdbx_description
1 polymer ?
#
loop_
_entity_poly.entity_id
_entity_poly.type
_entity_poly.pdbx_seq_one_letter_code
_entity_poly.pdbx_strand_id
1 'polypeptide(L)' 'MHAKNKSLLMCVCHWTDSYFKLTGMADKSVYDFTAETLDGRQVPLSKYKGKVLLIVNVATF' A
#
# COMPACT_ATOMS: atom_id res chain seq x y z
N MET A 1 -44.68 -13.05 24.41
CA MET A 1 -43.78 -13.26 23.25
C MET A 1 -43.03 -11.96 22.99
N HIS A 2 -41.76 -12.09 22.68
CA HIS A 2 -40.68 -11.15 22.98
C HIS A 2 -40.52 -10.06 21.90
N ALA A 3 -40.89 -8.81 22.19
CA ALA A 3 -40.70 -7.68 21.28
C ALA A 3 -39.54 -6.80 21.79
N LYS A 4 -38.33 -7.02 21.24
CA LYS A 4 -37.13 -6.25 21.59
C LYS A 4 -37.13 -4.86 20.92
N ASN A 5 -36.77 -3.87 21.72
CA ASN A 5 -36.46 -2.46 21.44
C ASN A 5 -35.97 -2.13 20.02
N LYS A 6 -36.68 -1.22 19.34
CA LYS A 6 -36.29 -0.59 18.06
C LYS A 6 -35.85 0.88 18.23
N SER A 7 -35.18 1.20 19.34
CA SER A 7 -34.76 2.57 19.66
C SER A 7 -33.29 2.90 19.29
N LEU A 8 -32.57 1.98 18.65
CA LEU A 8 -31.13 2.12 18.37
C LEU A 8 -30.77 2.18 16.89
N LEU A 9 -31.75 2.24 15.98
CA LEU A 9 -31.50 2.10 14.54
C LEU A 9 -31.37 3.43 13.77
N MET A 10 -31.41 4.59 14.43
CA MET A 10 -31.40 5.89 13.75
C MET A 10 -30.38 6.86 14.35
N CYS A 11 -29.11 6.47 14.44
CA CYS A 11 -28.02 7.43 14.74
C CYS A 11 -26.65 7.00 14.17
N VAL A 12 -26.62 6.23 13.08
CA VAL A 12 -25.37 5.75 12.45
C VAL A 12 -25.28 6.13 10.95
N CYS A 13 -26.20 6.95 10.43
CA CYS A 13 -26.24 7.26 9.00
C CYS A 13 -25.53 8.56 8.57
N HIS A 14 -24.70 9.17 9.42
CA HIS A 14 -23.96 10.41 9.09
C HIS A 14 -22.47 10.36 9.46
N TRP A 15 -21.86 9.18 9.53
CA TRP A 15 -20.41 9.06 9.68
C TRP A 15 -19.83 7.84 8.98
N THR A 16 -20.21 7.57 7.73
CA THR A 16 -19.54 6.53 6.92
C THR A 16 -19.61 6.86 5.43
N ASP A 17 -19.01 7.96 4.96
CA ASP A 17 -18.97 8.23 3.51
C ASP A 17 -17.61 8.69 2.98
N SER A 18 -16.54 8.47 3.73
CA SER A 18 -15.19 8.70 3.19
C SER A 18 -14.19 7.80 3.91
N TYR A 19 -13.20 7.30 3.18
CA TYR A 19 -12.12 6.40 3.62
C TYR A 19 -12.36 4.89 3.49
N PHE A 20 -13.00 4.44 2.42
CA PHE A 20 -12.68 3.10 1.90
C PHE A 20 -12.34 3.17 0.41
N LYS A 21 -11.21 3.81 0.11
CA LYS A 21 -10.51 3.53 -1.14
C LYS A 21 -9.77 2.19 -0.97
N LEU A 22 -10.46 1.08 -1.22
CA LEU A 22 -9.80 -0.15 -1.65
C LEU A 22 -9.37 -0.01 -3.12
N THR A 23 -8.53 0.96 -3.43
CA THR A 23 -7.88 0.99 -4.74
C THR A 23 -6.66 0.08 -4.64
N GLY A 24 -6.87 -1.18 -5.01
CA GLY A 24 -5.88 -2.09 -5.57
C GLY A 24 -4.53 -2.10 -4.88
N MET A 25 -4.34 -3.05 -3.96
CA MET A 25 -3.02 -3.70 -3.88
C MET A 25 -2.86 -4.54 -5.15
N ALA A 26 -2.64 -3.86 -6.29
CA ALA A 26 -2.00 -4.49 -7.43
C ALA A 26 -0.68 -5.07 -6.91
N ASP A 27 -0.39 -6.31 -7.30
CA ASP A 27 0.85 -7.00 -6.94
C ASP A 27 2.03 -6.10 -7.30
N LYS A 28 2.62 -5.44 -6.30
CA LYS A 28 3.68 -4.45 -6.52
C LYS A 28 4.95 -5.19 -6.86
N SER A 29 5.46 -4.97 -8.06
CA SER A 29 6.70 -5.60 -8.49
C SER A 29 7.90 -4.81 -7.96
N VAL A 30 9.02 -5.50 -7.74
CA VAL A 30 10.31 -4.84 -7.43
C VAL A 30 10.69 -3.79 -8.49
N TYR A 31 10.20 -3.95 -9.71
CA TYR A 31 10.48 -3.04 -10.82
C TYR A 31 9.73 -1.70 -10.75
N ASP A 32 8.74 -1.57 -9.87
CA ASP A 32 7.96 -0.33 -9.72
C ASP A 32 8.65 0.68 -8.78
N PHE A 33 9.76 0.28 -8.15
CA PHE A 33 10.54 1.11 -7.24
C PHE A 33 11.67 1.85 -7.95
N THR A 34 12.14 2.91 -7.30
CA THR A 34 13.30 3.70 -7.69
C THR A 34 14.30 3.67 -6.54
N ALA A 35 15.58 3.50 -6.85
CA ALA A 35 16.66 3.50 -5.88
C ALA A 35 17.54 4.74 -6.06
N GLU A 36 18.01 5.29 -4.95
CA GLU A 36 19.00 6.35 -4.96
C GLU A 36 20.41 5.74 -5.06
N THR A 37 21.24 6.32 -5.91
CA THR A 37 22.66 5.96 -6.04
C THR A 37 23.51 6.71 -5.03
N LEU A 38 24.75 6.28 -4.81
CA LEU A 38 25.70 6.98 -3.92
C LEU A 38 25.94 8.45 -4.32
N ASP A 39 25.75 8.79 -5.60
CA ASP A 39 25.87 10.15 -6.13
C ASP A 39 24.56 10.97 -6.00
N GLY A 40 23.53 10.45 -5.32
CA GLY A 40 22.23 11.10 -5.13
C GLY A 40 21.28 11.06 -6.33
N ARG A 41 21.60 10.27 -7.37
CA ARG A 41 20.74 10.13 -8.55
C ARG A 41 19.69 9.05 -8.34
N GLN A 42 18.46 9.33 -8.77
CA GLN A 42 17.34 8.40 -8.78
C GLN A 42 17.42 7.45 -10.00
N VAL A 43 17.43 6.14 -9.76
CA VAL A 43 17.48 5.09 -10.79
C VAL A 43 16.27 4.16 -10.65
N PRO A 44 15.36 4.10 -11.62
CA PRO A 44 14.23 3.19 -11.58
C PRO A 44 14.70 1.74 -11.76
N LEU A 45 14.21 0.83 -10.91
CA LEU A 45 14.59 -0.59 -10.95
C LEU A 45 14.00 -1.30 -12.19
N SER A 46 12.97 -0.73 -12.82
CA SER A 46 12.40 -1.20 -14.08
C SER A 46 13.42 -1.35 -15.21
N LYS A 47 14.53 -0.60 -15.17
CA LYS A 47 15.68 -0.74 -16.09
C LYS A 47 16.25 -2.17 -16.13
N TYR A 48 16.10 -2.93 -15.05
CA TYR A 48 16.64 -4.28 -14.92
C TYR A 48 15.60 -5.39 -15.16
N LYS A 49 14.42 -5.07 -15.71
CA LYS A 49 13.42 -6.09 -16.10
C LYS A 49 14.04 -7.14 -17.03
N GLY A 50 13.70 -8.40 -16.78
CA GLY A 50 14.24 -9.55 -17.54
C GLY A 50 15.63 -10.00 -17.10
N LYS A 51 16.18 -9.45 -16.01
CA LYS A 51 17.43 -9.90 -15.38
C LYS A 51 17.15 -10.42 -13.98
N VAL A 52 18.00 -11.34 -13.51
CA VAL A 52 17.99 -11.77 -12.11
C VAL A 52 18.62 -10.66 -11.26
N LEU A 53 17.94 -10.25 -10.19
CA LEU A 53 18.39 -9.23 -9.25
C LEU A 53 18.77 -9.85 -7.91
N LEU A 54 19.94 -9.50 -7.39
CA LEU A 54 20.35 -9.79 -6.02
C LEU A 54 20.44 -8.46 -5.25
N ILE A 55 19.61 -8.30 -4.23
CA ILE A 55 19.59 -7.12 -3.37
C ILE A 55 20.29 -7.49 -2.06
N VAL A 56 21.32 -6.72 -1.69
CA VAL A 56 22.09 -6.92 -0.48
C VAL A 56 22.06 -5.64 0.36
N ASN A 57 21.69 -5.77 1.63
CA ASN A 57 21.90 -4.71 2.60
C ASN A 57 23.35 -4.76 3.09
N VAL A 58 24.18 -3.81 2.66
CA VAL A 58 25.60 -3.72 3.03
C VAL A 58 25.78 -2.58 4.03
N ALA A 59 26.44 -2.85 5.16
CA ALA A 59 26.88 -1.85 6.13
C ALA A 59 28.41 -1.79 6.13
N THR A 60 28.95 -0.58 6.28
CA THR A 60 30.38 -0.38 6.57
C THR A 60 30.58 -0.39 8.08
N PHE A 61 31.73 -0.90 8.54
CA PHE A 61 32.14 -0.84 9.95
C PHE A 61 32.71 0.54 10.27
#